data_AF-A0A9P1IH56-F1
#
_entry.id   AF-A0A9P1IH56-F1
#
_cell.length_a   1.000
_cell.length_b   1.000
_cell.length_c   1.000
_cell.angle_alpha   90.00
_cell.angle_beta   90.00
_cell.angle_gamma   90.00
#
_symmetry.space_group_name_H-M   'P 1'
#
loop_
_entity.id
_entity.type
_entity.pdbx_description
1 polymer ?
#
loop_
_entity_poly.entity_id
_entity_poly.type
_entity_poly.pdbx_seq_one_letter_code
_entity_poly.pdbx_strand_id
1 'polypeptide(L)'
;MSNFVPIFFIVSLFFYANADIQKNNLKCGVNKVEKMYPNIYFRFNSEVETGSIEFIGMVYDKTTGITFRLTRGTGDIEELEKLNSVSIRFVENGINFDSKNKDGNTAWSEHKDQNILTQHNYKTSIKILIHKDRYDIFVNGERQWVYGRNSDEGKIIQSASLSGPFHPSKVILVCEENQTSEPEVETTTIGNIEC
;
A
#
# COMPACT_ATOMS: atom_id res chain seq x y z
N MET A 1 -36.57 48.32 -22.93
CA MET A 1 -35.34 47.82 -22.27
C MET A 1 -35.72 46.64 -21.41
N SER A 2 -35.39 45.41 -21.83
CA SER A 2 -35.70 44.17 -21.12
C SER A 2 -34.44 43.30 -21.19
N ASN A 3 -33.80 43.09 -20.04
CA ASN A 3 -32.64 42.23 -19.90
C ASN A 3 -33.11 40.77 -19.87
N PHE A 4 -32.79 40.00 -20.91
CA PHE A 4 -32.90 38.54 -20.90
C PHE A 4 -31.49 37.96 -20.73
N VAL A 5 -31.24 37.35 -19.58
CA VAL A 5 -30.01 36.60 -19.27
C VAL A 5 -30.24 35.15 -19.73
N PRO A 6 -29.42 34.58 -20.61
CA PRO A 6 -29.52 33.16 -20.92
C PRO A 6 -28.89 32.33 -19.80
N ILE A 7 -29.69 31.47 -19.18
CA ILE A 7 -29.23 30.43 -18.25
C ILE A 7 -28.57 29.33 -19.10
N PHE A 8 -27.25 29.23 -19.03
CA PHE A 8 -26.51 28.08 -19.53
C PHE A 8 -26.69 26.91 -18.55
N PHE A 9 -27.52 25.93 -18.92
CA PHE A 9 -27.50 24.61 -18.30
C PHE A 9 -26.24 23.88 -18.78
N ILE A 10 -25.17 23.93 -18.00
CA ILE A 10 -24.05 23.00 -18.16
C ILE A 10 -24.46 21.69 -17.51
N VAL A 11 -24.89 20.73 -18.32
CA VAL A 11 -25.00 19.33 -17.91
C VAL A 11 -23.58 18.80 -17.85
N SER A 12 -22.98 18.81 -16.66
CA SER A 12 -21.70 18.15 -16.41
C SER A 12 -21.90 16.64 -16.52
N LEU A 13 -21.59 16.09 -17.69
CA LEU A 13 -21.35 14.66 -17.86
C LEU A 13 -20.10 14.30 -17.06
N PHE A 14 -20.29 13.77 -15.86
CA PHE A 14 -19.23 13.15 -15.09
C PHE A 14 -18.80 11.87 -15.83
N PHE A 15 -17.65 11.94 -16.50
CA PHE A 15 -16.97 10.75 -16.97
C PHE A 15 -16.47 9.98 -15.75
N TYR A 16 -17.09 8.81 -15.49
CA TYR A 16 -16.49 7.81 -14.62
C TYR A 16 -15.18 7.36 -15.26
N ALA A 17 -14.05 7.83 -14.73
CA ALA A 17 -12.77 7.22 -15.01
C ALA A 17 -12.73 5.89 -14.25
N ASN A 18 -13.19 4.82 -14.89
CA ASN A 18 -12.67 3.49 -14.57
C ASN A 18 -11.16 3.61 -14.77
N ALA A 19 -10.38 3.37 -13.71
CA ALA A 19 -8.96 3.17 -13.86
C ALA A 19 -8.78 1.92 -14.73
N ASP A 20 -8.60 2.12 -16.03
CA ASP A 20 -8.26 1.06 -16.98
C ASP A 20 -6.87 0.55 -16.59
N ILE A 21 -6.84 -0.51 -15.79
CA ILE A 21 -5.66 -1.33 -15.60
C ILE A 21 -5.44 -2.00 -16.96
N GLN A 22 -4.50 -1.48 -17.75
CA GLN A 22 -4.10 -2.14 -18.98
C GLN A 22 -3.60 -3.53 -18.64
N LYS A 23 -4.40 -4.55 -18.99
CA LYS A 23 -4.05 -5.97 -18.92
C LYS A 23 -2.96 -6.29 -19.95
N ASN A 24 -1.75 -5.80 -19.72
CA ASN A 24 -0.58 -6.46 -20.27
C ASN A 24 -0.35 -7.73 -19.43
N ASN A 25 0.08 -8.82 -20.07
CA ASN A 25 0.48 -10.09 -19.42
C ASN A 25 1.74 -9.92 -18.56
N LEU A 26 1.75 -8.93 -17.66
CA LEU A 26 2.81 -8.69 -16.70
C LEU A 26 2.62 -9.66 -15.54
N LYS A 27 3.66 -10.45 -15.27
CA LYS A 27 3.67 -11.37 -14.13
C LYS A 27 3.65 -10.57 -12.83
N CYS A 28 4.48 -9.53 -12.72
CA CYS A 28 4.49 -8.61 -11.59
C CYS A 28 3.57 -7.41 -11.85
N GLY A 29 2.56 -7.18 -11.00
CA GLY A 29 1.62 -6.08 -11.16
C GLY A 29 0.49 -6.05 -10.14
N VAL A 30 -0.32 -4.99 -10.15
CA VAL A 30 -1.56 -4.93 -9.34
C VAL A 30 -2.73 -5.40 -10.21
N ASN A 31 -3.29 -6.56 -9.86
CA ASN A 31 -4.44 -7.15 -10.53
C ASN A 31 -5.73 -6.36 -10.26
N LYS A 32 -5.95 -6.06 -8.98
CA LYS A 32 -7.22 -5.55 -8.47
C LYS A 32 -6.97 -4.59 -7.32
N VAL A 33 -7.70 -3.48 -7.34
CA VAL A 33 -7.81 -2.56 -6.21
C VAL A 33 -9.23 -2.68 -5.65
N GLU A 34 -9.36 -3.05 -4.39
CA GLU A 34 -10.66 -3.19 -3.70
C GLU A 34 -10.76 -2.14 -2.60
N LYS A 35 -11.81 -1.32 -2.63
CA LYS A 35 -12.11 -0.34 -1.59
C LYS A 35 -13.11 -0.94 -0.63
N MET A 36 -12.69 -1.15 0.61
CA MET A 36 -13.52 -1.68 1.69
C MET A 36 -13.28 -0.80 2.91
N TYR A 37 -14.03 0.31 3.00
CA TYR A 37 -13.80 1.35 4.01
C TYR A 37 -13.64 0.75 5.43
N PRO A 38 -12.58 1.11 6.18
CA PRO A 38 -11.60 2.17 5.93
C PRO A 38 -10.33 1.74 5.18
N ASN A 39 -10.31 0.53 4.61
CA ASN A 39 -9.14 -0.09 4.01
C ASN A 39 -9.18 -0.01 2.48
N ILE A 40 -8.00 0.11 1.88
CA ILE A 40 -7.78 -0.06 0.44
C ILE A 40 -6.88 -1.27 0.25
N TYR A 41 -7.32 -2.23 -0.54
CA TYR A 41 -6.64 -3.50 -0.79
C TYR A 41 -6.08 -3.54 -2.21
N PHE A 42 -4.86 -4.06 -2.32
CA PHE A 42 -4.11 -4.22 -3.56
C PHE A 42 -3.79 -5.70 -3.73
N ARG A 43 -4.46 -6.37 -4.69
CA ARG A 43 -4.13 -7.75 -5.07
C ARG A 43 -3.06 -7.76 -6.13
N PHE A 44 -2.03 -8.58 -5.96
CA PHE A 44 -0.96 -8.69 -6.93
C PHE A 44 -1.22 -9.79 -7.96
N ASN A 45 -0.67 -9.63 -9.17
CA ASN A 45 -0.70 -10.65 -10.22
C ASN A 45 0.21 -11.84 -9.90
N SER A 46 1.28 -11.60 -9.16
CA SER A 46 2.25 -12.62 -8.74
C SER A 46 2.53 -12.59 -7.24
N GLU A 47 3.08 -13.71 -6.80
CA GLU A 47 3.73 -13.89 -5.52
C GLU A 47 5.02 -13.07 -5.44
N VAL A 48 5.16 -12.25 -4.41
CA VAL A 48 6.35 -11.42 -4.17
C VAL A 48 7.15 -12.01 -3.01
N GLU A 49 8.29 -12.62 -3.31
CA GLU A 49 9.24 -13.09 -2.29
C GLU A 49 10.27 -12.01 -1.94
N THR A 50 10.77 -11.31 -2.97
CA THR A 50 11.67 -10.15 -2.91
C THR A 50 11.23 -9.08 -3.89
N GLY A 51 11.48 -7.82 -3.55
CA GLY A 51 11.04 -6.68 -4.35
C GLY A 51 10.74 -5.46 -3.50
N SER A 52 9.94 -4.53 -4.00
CA SER A 52 9.49 -3.39 -3.21
C SER A 52 8.07 -2.97 -3.54
N ILE A 53 7.38 -2.44 -2.52
CA ILE A 53 6.07 -1.82 -2.65
C ILE A 53 6.19 -0.39 -2.14
N GLU A 54 5.80 0.58 -2.95
CA GLU A 54 5.84 2.00 -2.59
C GLU A 54 4.46 2.64 -2.74
N PHE A 55 3.98 3.27 -1.67
CA PHE A 55 2.76 4.04 -1.61
C PHE A 55 3.10 5.52 -1.61
N ILE A 56 2.53 6.27 -2.56
CA ILE A 56 2.72 7.72 -2.65
C ILE A 56 1.36 8.38 -2.54
N GLY A 57 1.21 9.29 -1.59
CA GLY A 57 -0.08 9.89 -1.28
C GLY A 57 0.03 11.10 -0.36
N MET A 58 -1.11 11.52 0.18
CA MET A 58 -1.19 12.62 1.14
C MET A 58 -1.67 12.13 2.50
N VAL A 59 -0.98 12.56 3.55
CA VAL A 59 -1.41 12.36 4.94
C VAL A 59 -2.32 13.51 5.33
N TYR A 60 -3.58 13.22 5.66
CA TYR A 60 -4.59 14.24 5.96
C TYR A 60 -5.00 14.30 7.42
N ASP A 61 -4.51 13.39 8.26
CA ASP A 61 -4.59 13.47 9.72
C ASP A 61 -3.36 12.75 10.28
N LYS A 62 -2.79 13.27 11.37
CA LYS A 62 -1.60 12.71 12.04
C LYS A 62 -1.93 11.97 13.34
N THR A 63 -3.15 12.17 13.85
CA THR A 63 -3.55 11.66 15.17
C THR A 63 -3.96 10.19 15.09
N THR A 64 -4.54 9.79 13.97
CA THR A 64 -4.90 8.41 13.69
C THR A 64 -3.77 7.76 12.90
N GLY A 65 -3.07 6.78 13.48
CA GLY A 65 -1.91 6.18 12.81
C GLY A 65 -2.24 5.53 11.46
N ILE A 66 -1.32 5.59 10.50
CA ILE A 66 -1.45 4.94 9.19
C ILE A 66 -0.94 3.51 9.30
N THR A 67 -1.70 2.53 8.82
CA THR A 67 -1.28 1.13 8.83
C THR A 67 -1.12 0.62 7.41
N PHE A 68 0.06 0.09 7.12
CA PHE A 68 0.34 -0.70 5.93
C PHE A 68 0.38 -2.15 6.32
N ARG A 69 -0.32 -3.00 5.58
CA ARG A 69 -0.29 -4.44 5.81
C ARG A 69 0.19 -5.14 4.55
N LEU A 70 1.09 -6.10 4.72
CA LEU A 70 1.46 -7.08 3.70
C LEU A 70 0.87 -8.42 4.10
N THR A 71 0.07 -8.99 3.21
CA THR A 71 -0.65 -10.23 3.46
C THR A 71 -0.04 -11.37 2.65
N ARG A 72 0.14 -12.50 3.33
CA ARG A 72 0.93 -13.62 2.85
C ARG A 72 0.06 -14.83 2.53
N GLY A 73 0.34 -15.48 1.40
CA GLY A 73 -0.36 -16.69 0.94
C GLY A 73 -1.59 -16.42 0.08
N THR A 74 -2.17 -17.50 -0.46
CA THR A 74 -3.32 -17.52 -1.39
C THR A 74 -4.65 -17.69 -0.65
N GLY A 75 -5.67 -16.90 -1.01
CA GLY A 75 -7.01 -17.08 -0.47
C GLY A 75 -7.82 -15.79 -0.33
N ASP A 76 -8.82 -15.85 0.55
CA ASP A 76 -9.59 -14.68 0.95
C ASP A 76 -8.71 -13.71 1.74
N ILE A 77 -8.75 -12.42 1.39
CA ILE A 77 -7.81 -11.44 1.94
C ILE A 77 -8.17 -11.08 3.38
N GLU A 78 -9.44 -10.98 3.74
CA GLU A 78 -9.82 -10.64 5.11
C GLU A 78 -9.45 -11.75 6.08
N GLU A 79 -9.57 -13.01 5.63
CA GLU A 79 -9.11 -14.17 6.38
C GLU A 79 -7.58 -14.18 6.51
N LEU A 80 -6.85 -14.00 5.41
CA LEU A 80 -5.40 -13.99 5.41
C LEU A 80 -4.80 -12.79 6.17
N GLU A 81 -5.46 -11.64 6.23
CA GLU A 81 -4.99 -10.52 7.05
C GLU A 81 -5.02 -10.81 8.54
N LYS A 82 -5.96 -11.66 8.98
CA LYS A 82 -6.06 -12.09 10.37
C LYS A 82 -5.00 -13.14 10.69
N LEU A 83 -4.72 -13.99 9.70
CA LEU A 83 -3.93 -15.20 9.87
C LEU A 83 -2.51 -15.11 9.37
N ASN A 84 -2.10 -14.15 8.53
CA ASN A 84 -0.77 -14.23 7.91
C ASN A 84 -0.34 -12.88 7.35
N SER A 85 -0.12 -11.92 8.23
CA SER A 85 0.19 -10.55 7.81
C SER A 85 1.36 -9.94 8.55
N VAL A 86 2.07 -9.05 7.87
CA VAL A 86 2.97 -8.06 8.46
C VAL A 86 2.27 -6.72 8.45
N SER A 87 2.21 -6.03 9.59
CA SER A 87 1.64 -4.70 9.73
C SER A 87 2.73 -3.72 10.16
N ILE A 88 2.83 -2.62 9.43
CA ILE A 88 3.70 -1.48 9.75
C ILE A 88 2.77 -0.32 10.03
N ARG A 89 2.67 0.09 11.29
CA ARG A 89 1.80 1.17 11.72
C ARG A 89 2.62 2.37 12.14
N PHE A 90 2.44 3.47 11.43
CA PHE A 90 3.02 4.75 11.78
C PHE A 90 2.07 5.47 12.73
N VAL A 91 2.55 5.84 13.91
CA VAL A 91 1.80 6.56 14.94
C VAL A 91 2.55 7.85 15.30
N GLU A 92 1.92 8.74 16.07
CA GLU A 92 2.48 10.06 16.42
C GLU A 92 3.92 9.99 16.95
N ASN A 93 4.26 8.97 17.73
CA ASN A 93 5.55 8.86 18.41
C ASN A 93 6.50 7.81 17.81
N GLY A 94 6.12 7.12 16.74
CA GLY A 94 6.90 5.96 16.32
C GLY A 94 6.33 5.16 15.16
N ILE A 95 7.00 4.03 14.92
CA ILE A 95 6.46 2.95 14.11
C ILE A 95 6.28 1.73 15.01
N ASN A 96 5.14 1.08 14.86
CA ASN A 96 4.90 -0.28 15.33
C ASN A 96 5.07 -1.25 14.16
N PHE A 97 5.74 -2.35 14.42
CA PHE A 97 5.80 -3.47 13.51
C PHE A 97 5.17 -4.68 14.21
N ASP A 98 4.17 -5.28 13.57
CA ASP A 98 3.50 -6.48 14.07
C ASP A 98 3.47 -7.56 12.98
N SER A 99 3.80 -8.80 13.32
CA SER A 99 3.69 -9.95 12.42
C SER A 99 2.78 -11.00 13.02
N LYS A 100 1.89 -11.57 12.19
CA LYS A 100 1.03 -12.70 12.56
C LYS A 100 1.40 -13.95 11.78
N ASN A 101 1.60 -15.07 12.47
CA ASN A 101 1.78 -16.39 11.84
C ASN A 101 0.44 -16.98 11.39
N LYS A 102 0.48 -18.05 10.57
CA LYS A 102 -0.66 -18.75 9.93
C LYS A 102 -1.84 -19.08 10.86
N ASP A 103 -1.60 -19.16 12.17
CA ASP A 103 -2.61 -19.46 13.18
C ASP A 103 -3.32 -18.18 13.71
N GLY A 104 -2.95 -17.01 13.17
CA GLY A 104 -3.46 -15.70 13.58
C GLY A 104 -2.86 -15.14 14.86
N ASN A 105 -1.92 -15.87 15.47
CA ASN A 105 -1.20 -15.41 16.64
C ASN A 105 -0.13 -14.40 16.22
N THR A 106 0.07 -13.38 17.06
CA THR A 106 1.21 -12.46 16.90
C THR A 106 2.50 -13.28 17.04
N ALA A 107 3.20 -13.47 15.93
CA ALA A 107 4.51 -14.09 15.89
C ALA A 107 5.58 -13.16 16.45
N TRP A 108 5.41 -11.85 16.26
CA TRP A 108 6.33 -10.83 16.73
C TRP A 108 5.68 -9.44 16.78
N SER A 109 6.14 -8.60 17.71
CA SER A 109 5.78 -7.19 17.80
C SER A 109 7.00 -6.39 18.23
N GLU A 110 7.27 -5.26 17.58
CA GLU A 110 8.35 -4.34 17.93
C GLU A 110 7.87 -2.89 17.82
N HIS A 111 8.34 -2.04 18.72
CA HIS A 111 8.10 -0.61 18.68
C HIS A 111 9.42 0.14 18.59
N LYS A 112 9.46 1.15 17.72
CA LYS A 112 10.56 2.10 17.65
C LYS A 112 10.02 3.51 17.84
N ASP A 113 10.44 4.12 18.95
CA ASP A 113 10.27 5.54 19.20
C ASP A 113 11.09 6.32 18.18
N GLN A 114 10.40 6.94 17.23
CA GLN A 114 11.03 7.79 16.24
C GLN A 114 9.95 8.65 15.60
N ASN A 115 10.22 9.94 15.46
CA ASN A 115 9.28 10.89 14.89
C ASN A 115 9.30 10.76 13.35
N ILE A 116 8.60 9.75 12.79
CA ILE A 116 8.85 9.27 11.42
C ILE A 116 7.90 9.85 10.35
N LEU A 117 6.72 10.39 10.68
CA LEU A 117 5.81 10.88 9.64
C LEU A 117 5.13 12.19 10.03
N THR A 118 5.57 13.28 9.43
CA THR A 118 5.11 13.95 8.19
C THR A 118 4.12 15.05 8.48
N GLN A 119 4.54 16.26 8.14
CA GLN A 119 3.74 17.46 8.19
C GLN A 119 2.37 17.18 7.56
N HIS A 120 1.32 17.56 8.27
CA HIS A 120 -0.06 17.46 7.80
C HIS A 120 -0.18 18.09 6.41
N ASN A 121 -0.90 17.42 5.50
CA ASN A 121 -1.08 17.82 4.09
C ASN A 121 0.21 17.82 3.26
N TYR A 122 1.23 17.05 3.65
CA TYR A 122 2.40 16.83 2.81
C TYR A 122 2.25 15.57 1.97
N LYS A 123 2.80 15.62 0.76
CA LYS A 123 2.93 14.44 -0.09
C LYS A 123 4.01 13.54 0.49
N THR A 124 3.64 12.31 0.79
CA THR A 124 4.50 11.33 1.46
C THR A 124 4.68 10.11 0.56
N SER A 125 5.92 9.64 0.47
CA SER A 125 6.24 8.30 -0.06
C SER A 125 6.58 7.37 1.10
N ILE A 126 5.97 6.19 1.11
CA ILE A 126 6.28 5.10 2.04
C ILE A 126 6.62 3.88 1.21
N LYS A 127 7.88 3.46 1.26
CA LYS A 127 8.40 2.31 0.53
C LYS A 127 8.81 1.21 1.49
N ILE A 128 8.35 0.01 1.21
CA ILE A 128 8.75 -1.23 1.88
C ILE A 128 9.58 -2.03 0.89
N LEU A 129 10.87 -2.18 1.16
CA LEU A 129 11.75 -3.06 0.42
C LEU A 129 11.77 -4.42 1.12
N ILE A 130 11.47 -5.47 0.36
CA ILE A 130 11.28 -6.84 0.83
C ILE A 130 12.51 -7.64 0.40
N HIS A 131 13.30 -8.07 1.38
CA HIS A 131 14.42 -8.99 1.19
C HIS A 131 14.01 -10.40 1.65
N LYS A 132 14.86 -11.39 1.36
CA LYS A 132 14.63 -12.79 1.79
C LYS A 132 14.62 -12.93 3.33
N ASP A 133 15.35 -12.08 4.02
CA ASP A 133 15.64 -12.15 5.45
C ASP A 133 15.18 -10.92 6.25
N ARG A 134 14.71 -9.85 5.58
CA ARG A 134 14.30 -8.60 6.25
C ARG A 134 13.34 -7.74 5.43
N TYR A 135 12.75 -6.73 6.08
CA TYR A 135 12.08 -5.61 5.44
C TYR A 135 12.84 -4.32 5.77
N ASP A 136 13.02 -3.46 4.77
CA ASP A 136 13.52 -2.10 4.99
C ASP A 136 12.41 -1.10 4.73
N ILE A 137 12.16 -0.22 5.69
CA ILE A 137 11.12 0.80 5.63
C ILE A 137 11.76 2.13 5.29
N PHE A 138 11.31 2.74 4.20
CA PHE A 138 11.72 4.06 3.74
C PHE A 138 10.53 5.01 3.78
N VAL A 139 10.80 6.23 4.21
CA VAL A 139 9.86 7.35 4.16
C VAL A 139 10.54 8.48 3.43
N ASN A 140 9.89 8.99 2.39
CA ASN A 140 10.40 10.09 1.56
C ASN A 140 11.84 9.84 1.06
N GLY A 141 12.16 8.58 0.74
CA GLY A 141 13.49 8.16 0.28
C GLY A 141 14.51 7.88 1.38
N GLU A 142 14.24 8.24 2.63
CA GLU A 142 15.14 7.99 3.75
C GLU A 142 14.79 6.67 4.45
N ARG A 143 15.79 5.84 4.73
CA ARG A 143 15.59 4.57 5.45
C ARG A 143 15.33 4.86 6.93
N GLN A 144 14.13 4.52 7.38
CA GLN A 144 13.69 4.76 8.75
C GLN A 144 13.93 3.55 9.64
N TRP A 145 13.73 2.35 9.09
CA TRP A 145 13.81 1.12 9.87
C TRP A 145 14.15 -0.11 9.03
N VAL A 146 14.55 -1.17 9.75
CA VAL A 146 14.99 -2.47 9.27
C VAL A 146 14.42 -3.50 10.22
N TYR A 147 13.73 -4.49 9.69
CA TYR A 147 13.08 -5.52 10.47
C TYR A 147 13.43 -6.91 9.95
N GLY A 148 13.88 -7.83 10.82
CA GLY A 148 14.24 -9.19 10.41
C GLY A 148 13.02 -10.09 10.18
N ARG A 149 12.98 -10.81 9.05
CA ARG A 149 11.92 -11.78 8.75
C ARG A 149 12.16 -13.07 9.54
N ASN A 150 11.15 -13.52 10.28
CA ASN A 150 11.21 -14.79 10.98
C ASN A 150 11.04 -15.95 9.98
N SER A 151 11.75 -17.07 10.19
CA SER A 151 11.74 -18.23 9.30
C SER A 151 10.40 -18.95 9.23
N ASP A 152 9.62 -18.85 10.30
CA ASP A 152 8.33 -19.55 10.47
C ASP A 152 7.17 -18.80 9.78
N GLU A 153 7.46 -17.61 9.27
CA GLU A 153 6.52 -16.77 8.56
C GLU A 153 6.47 -17.12 7.07
N GLY A 154 5.28 -17.08 6.47
CA GLY A 154 5.16 -17.22 5.02
C GLY A 154 6.04 -16.19 4.30
N LYS A 155 6.84 -16.61 3.31
CA LYS A 155 7.77 -15.71 2.62
C LYS A 155 7.16 -14.96 1.44
N ILE A 156 5.97 -15.36 1.04
CA ILE A 156 5.32 -14.92 -0.18
C ILE A 156 4.24 -13.90 0.16
N ILE A 157 4.39 -12.67 -0.35
CA ILE A 157 3.37 -11.62 -0.28
C ILE A 157 2.47 -11.70 -1.51
N GLN A 158 1.16 -11.61 -1.34
CA GLN A 158 0.19 -11.64 -2.45
C GLN A 158 -0.75 -10.44 -2.49
N SER A 159 -0.84 -9.72 -1.37
CA SER A 159 -1.57 -8.47 -1.35
C SER A 159 -0.96 -7.52 -0.34
N ALA A 160 -1.28 -6.25 -0.52
CA ALA A 160 -1.07 -5.24 0.49
C ALA A 160 -2.38 -4.52 0.78
N SER A 161 -2.50 -3.97 1.98
CA SER A 161 -3.57 -3.05 2.31
C SER A 161 -3.03 -1.81 3.00
N LEU A 162 -3.81 -0.74 2.88
CA LEU A 162 -3.56 0.54 3.49
C LEU A 162 -4.81 0.97 4.24
N SER A 163 -4.64 1.42 5.48
CA SER A 163 -5.70 2.00 6.29
C SER A 163 -5.22 3.19 7.11
N GLY A 164 -6.18 4.00 7.56
CA GLY A 164 -5.91 5.24 8.29
C GLY A 164 -5.87 6.47 7.38
N PRO A 165 -5.33 7.60 7.86
CA PRO A 165 -5.50 8.89 7.22
C PRO A 165 -4.48 9.16 6.09
N PHE A 166 -4.47 8.29 5.10
CA PHE A 166 -3.63 8.40 3.90
C PHE A 166 -4.49 8.32 2.64
N HIS A 167 -4.40 9.31 1.75
CA HIS A 167 -4.98 9.25 0.41
C HIS A 167 -3.91 8.81 -0.59
N PRO A 168 -3.85 7.52 -0.99
CA PRO A 168 -2.87 7.07 -1.95
C PRO A 168 -3.22 7.60 -3.34
N SER A 169 -2.24 8.19 -4.01
CA SER A 169 -2.32 8.67 -5.39
C SER A 169 -1.62 7.73 -6.38
N LYS A 170 -0.70 6.90 -5.88
CA LYS A 170 0.11 6.00 -6.71
C LYS A 170 0.64 4.86 -5.87
N VAL A 171 0.66 3.67 -6.46
CA VAL A 171 1.32 2.48 -5.90
C VAL A 171 2.29 1.94 -6.94
N ILE A 172 3.52 1.69 -6.51
CA ILE A 172 4.57 1.14 -7.36
C ILE A 172 4.94 -0.22 -6.79
N LEU A 173 4.87 -1.24 -7.64
CA LEU A 173 5.29 -2.60 -7.30
C LEU A 173 6.49 -2.96 -8.17
N VAL A 174 7.56 -3.39 -7.51
CA VAL A 174 8.75 -3.94 -8.18
C VAL A 174 8.93 -5.34 -7.65
N CYS A 175 8.98 -6.33 -8.54
CA CYS A 175 9.27 -7.70 -8.16
C CYS A 175 10.64 -8.07 -8.73
N GLU A 176 11.48 -8.70 -7.91
CA GLU A 176 12.71 -9.31 -8.41
C GLU A 176 12.41 -10.76 -8.77
N GLU A 177 12.42 -11.12 -10.06
CA GLU A 177 12.35 -12.53 -10.45
C GLU A 177 13.66 -13.24 -10.09
N ASN A 178 13.57 -14.49 -9.60
CA ASN A 178 14.69 -15.32 -9.16
C ASN A 178 15.61 -15.81 -10.31
N GLN A 179 15.63 -15.14 -11.47
CA GLN A 179 16.44 -15.52 -12.62
C GLN A 179 17.01 -14.26 -13.30
N THR A 180 18.34 -14.10 -13.27
CA THR A 180 19.27 -13.48 -14.26
C THR A 180 18.88 -12.31 -15.18
N SER A 181 17.69 -11.71 -15.08
CA SER A 181 17.21 -10.59 -15.88
C SER A 181 16.91 -9.38 -15.01
N GLU A 182 16.91 -8.20 -15.63
CA GLU A 182 16.63 -6.91 -15.00
C GLU A 182 15.28 -6.92 -14.25
N PRO A 183 15.16 -6.20 -13.12
CA PRO A 183 13.94 -6.18 -12.32
C PRO A 183 12.75 -5.64 -13.11
N GLU A 184 11.61 -6.32 -13.05
CA GLU A 184 10.36 -5.84 -13.63
C GLU A 184 9.75 -4.76 -12.71
N VAL A 185 9.56 -3.55 -13.26
CA VAL A 185 8.96 -2.42 -12.55
C VAL A 185 7.57 -2.16 -13.13
N GLU A 186 6.52 -2.34 -12.32
CA GLU A 186 5.17 -1.90 -12.68
C GLU A 186 4.74 -0.70 -11.82
N THR A 187 4.18 0.29 -12.49
CA THR A 187 3.59 1.46 -11.84
C THR A 187 2.08 1.46 -12.02
N THR A 188 1.35 1.32 -10.93
CA THR A 188 -0.10 1.48 -10.92
C THR A 188 -0.45 2.87 -10.38
N THR A 189 -0.93 3.74 -11.26
CA THR A 189 -1.48 5.03 -10.82
C THR A 189 -2.91 4.78 -10.39
N ILE A 190 -3.21 5.00 -9.12
CA ILE A 190 -4.58 4.97 -8.66
C ILE A 190 -5.12 6.35 -9.04
N GLY A 191 -6.08 6.42 -9.96
CA GLY A 191 -6.74 7.70 -10.28
C GLY A 191 -7.29 8.37 -9.02
N ASN A 192 -7.71 9.63 -9.12
CA ASN A 192 -8.25 10.37 -7.97
C ASN A 192 -9.21 9.50 -7.16
N ILE A 193 -8.79 9.14 -5.95
CA ILE A 193 -9.66 8.47 -4.98
C ILE A 193 -10.48 9.59 -4.38
N GLU A 194 -11.66 9.85 -4.95
CA GLU A 194 -12.67 10.66 -4.28
C GLU A 194 -13.03 9.95 -2.97
N CYS A 195 -12.92 10.69 -1.86
CA CYS A 195 -13.30 10.29 -0.52
C CYS A 195 -14.55 11.04 -0.08
#